data_AF-A0A1G6IKB9-F1
#
_entry.id   AF-A0A1G6IKB9-F1
#
_cell.length_a   1.000
_cell.length_b   1.000
_cell.length_c   1.000
_cell.angle_alpha   90.00
_cell.angle_beta   90.00
_cell.angle_gamma   90.00
#
_symmetry.space_group_name_H-M   'P 1'
#
loop_
_entity.id
_entity.type
_entity.pdbx_description
1 polymer ?
#
loop_
_entity_poly.entity_id
_entity_poly.type
_entity_poly.pdbx_seq_one_letter_code
_entity_poly.pdbx_strand_id
1 'polypeptide(L)'
;MVEDENSMIITIDLFSGPFEKLVELIKEKEIPIRKIPLKTICKIFDKYMHDNLERLNNVSEYMHLSGYLTYLKSKDLLPNSENNKNFKKEKNMFYSLVEDFELIKETKKIIKNDFGKPSKRYVRIKNHASFNQEKVQDQLDIFLKDFINEHKKLEIIKELYTVEEAMDRIKEEQEFDLLKLYSFSQKNKLKFIVLFLAALNLVRNDVFIYENGYFIRNMEE
;
A
#
# COMPACT_ATOMS: atom_id res chain seq x y z
N MET A 1 -49.70 13.26 25.50
CA MET A 1 -48.25 13.28 25.74
C MET A 1 -47.91 11.87 26.18
N VAL A 2 -47.37 11.06 25.28
CA VAL A 2 -47.01 9.67 25.55
C VAL A 2 -45.52 9.70 25.89
N GLU A 3 -45.19 9.36 27.13
CA GLU A 3 -43.81 9.21 27.58
C GLU A 3 -43.29 7.87 27.06
N ASP A 4 -42.28 7.93 26.17
CA ASP A 4 -41.57 6.75 25.67
C ASP A 4 -40.69 6.18 26.78
N GLU A 5 -41.26 5.28 27.57
CA GLU A 5 -40.70 4.71 28.80
C GLU A 5 -39.65 3.60 28.58
N ASN A 6 -39.03 3.49 27.40
CA ASN A 6 -38.05 2.43 27.16
C ASN A 6 -36.87 2.85 26.28
N SER A 7 -36.20 3.94 26.67
CA SER A 7 -34.85 4.21 26.18
C SER A 7 -33.86 3.25 26.85
N MET A 8 -33.60 2.12 26.20
CA MET A 8 -32.53 1.21 26.61
C MET A 8 -31.20 1.97 26.44
N ILE A 9 -30.62 2.45 27.55
CA ILE A 9 -29.29 3.06 27.56
C ILE A 9 -28.29 1.92 27.32
N ILE A 10 -27.97 1.69 26.05
CA ILE A 10 -26.88 0.79 25.67
C ILE A 10 -25.59 1.54 25.99
N THR A 11 -24.99 1.23 27.14
CA THR A 11 -23.60 1.59 27.41
C THR A 11 -22.74 0.70 26.52
N ILE A 12 -22.46 1.17 25.32
CA ILE A 12 -21.37 0.63 24.52
C ILE A 12 -20.12 0.96 25.33
N ASP A 13 -19.48 -0.04 25.92
CA ASP A 13 -18.14 0.14 26.45
C ASP A 13 -17.25 0.48 25.25
N LEU A 14 -17.07 1.78 25.01
CA LEU A 14 -16.18 2.32 24.00
C LEU A 14 -14.76 2.02 24.48
N PHE A 15 -14.35 0.75 24.40
CA PHE A 15 -13.03 0.32 24.85
C PHE A 15 -12.00 0.83 23.87
N SER A 16 -11.44 1.97 24.22
CA SER A 16 -10.16 2.40 23.71
C SER A 16 -9.05 1.48 24.21
N GLY A 17 -8.05 1.22 23.36
CA GLY A 17 -6.98 0.27 23.62
C GLY A 17 -6.16 0.54 24.90
N PRO A 18 -5.24 -0.37 25.26
CA PRO A 18 -4.54 -0.36 26.55
C PRO A 18 -3.76 0.93 26.82
N PHE A 19 -3.19 1.56 25.79
CA PHE A 19 -2.52 2.86 25.92
C PHE A 19 -3.48 4.00 26.28
N GLU A 20 -4.66 4.05 25.68
CA GLU A 20 -5.63 5.09 25.98
C GLU A 20 -6.17 4.95 27.41
N LYS A 21 -6.31 3.71 27.88
CA LYS A 21 -6.65 3.45 29.28
C LYS A 21 -5.52 3.82 30.23
N LEU A 22 -4.27 3.52 29.89
CA LEU A 22 -3.11 3.94 30.67
C LEU A 22 -3.06 5.48 30.81
N VAL A 23 -3.23 6.22 29.72
CA VAL A 23 -3.29 7.69 29.73
C VAL A 23 -4.42 8.20 30.61
N GLU A 24 -5.60 7.57 30.55
CA GLU A 24 -6.73 7.91 31.41
C GLU A 24 -6.42 7.78 32.90
N LEU A 25 -5.89 6.62 33.31
CA LEU A 25 -5.53 6.34 34.71
C LEU A 25 -4.44 7.28 35.23
N ILE A 26 -3.54 7.71 34.35
CA ILE A 26 -2.50 8.67 34.70
C ILE A 26 -3.08 10.08 34.85
N LYS A 27 -4.00 10.48 33.96
CA LYS A 27 -4.62 11.80 33.98
C LYS A 27 -5.45 12.03 35.24
N GLU A 28 -6.05 10.99 35.81
CA GLU A 28 -6.70 11.02 37.13
C GLU A 28 -5.79 11.51 38.26
N LYS A 29 -4.46 11.47 38.09
CA LYS A 29 -3.50 11.98 39.07
C LYS A 29 -3.23 13.48 38.97
N GLU A 30 -3.71 14.16 37.93
CA GLU A 30 -3.53 15.61 37.70
C GLU A 30 -2.06 16.08 37.75
N ILE A 31 -1.11 15.19 37.46
CA ILE A 31 0.33 15.45 37.50
C ILE A 31 0.92 15.19 36.11
N PRO A 32 1.81 16.06 35.59
CA PRO A 32 2.50 15.80 34.33
C PRO A 32 3.23 14.46 34.34
N ILE A 33 3.07 13.67 33.27
CA ILE A 33 3.63 12.31 33.17
C ILE A 33 5.13 12.25 33.48
N ARG A 34 5.93 13.21 33.01
CA ARG A 34 7.39 13.25 33.27
C ARG A 34 7.76 13.41 34.75
N LYS A 35 6.84 13.90 35.58
CA LYS A 35 7.02 14.00 37.04
C LYS A 35 6.62 12.73 37.76
N ILE A 36 5.96 11.79 37.08
CA ILE A 36 5.51 10.53 37.66
C ILE A 36 6.62 9.49 37.51
N PRO A 37 7.13 8.91 38.62
CA PRO A 37 8.10 7.82 38.54
C PRO A 37 7.53 6.62 37.78
N LEU A 38 8.36 5.99 36.94
CA LEU A 38 7.97 4.81 36.15
C LEU A 38 7.36 3.70 37.01
N LYS A 39 7.96 3.45 38.19
CA LYS A 39 7.43 2.50 39.20
C LYS A 39 5.96 2.78 39.57
N THR A 40 5.58 4.05 39.66
CA THR A 40 4.21 4.47 40.00
C THR A 40 3.28 4.21 38.83
N ILE A 41 3.70 4.52 37.61
CA ILE A 41 2.93 4.23 36.38
C ILE A 41 2.66 2.73 36.26
N CYS A 42 3.69 1.90 36.44
CA CYS A 42 3.54 0.44 36.40
C CYS A 42 2.56 -0.04 37.47
N LYS A 43 2.64 0.47 38.71
CA LYS A 43 1.70 0.09 39.78
C LYS A 43 0.25 0.46 39.46
N ILE A 44 0.02 1.62 38.83
CA ILE A 44 -1.31 2.06 38.43
C ILE A 44 -1.90 1.08 37.42
N PHE A 45 -1.11 0.70 36.41
CA PHE A 45 -1.54 -0.24 35.38
C PHE A 45 -1.68 -1.67 35.91
N ASP A 46 -0.73 -2.14 36.72
CA ASP A 46 -0.77 -3.45 37.39
C ASP A 46 -2.07 -3.61 38.21
N LYS A 47 -2.46 -2.58 38.95
CA LYS A 47 -3.72 -2.57 39.73
C LYS A 47 -4.93 -2.67 38.82
N TYR A 48 -4.99 -1.84 37.77
CA TYR A 48 -6.08 -1.88 36.81
C TYR A 48 -6.25 -3.26 36.17
N MET A 49 -5.13 -3.90 35.81
CA MET A 49 -5.13 -5.25 35.25
C MET A 49 -5.69 -6.28 36.22
N HIS A 50 -5.29 -6.24 37.49
CA HIS A 50 -5.83 -7.14 38.52
C HIS A 50 -7.34 -6.99 38.71
N ASP A 51 -7.83 -5.76 38.71
CA ASP A 51 -9.23 -5.46 39.00
C ASP A 51 -10.16 -5.77 37.82
N ASN A 52 -9.65 -5.84 36.58
CA ASN A 52 -10.47 -5.88 35.36
C ASN A 52 -10.15 -7.03 34.40
N LEU A 53 -9.20 -7.92 34.72
CA LEU A 53 -8.67 -8.92 33.78
C LEU A 53 -9.75 -9.74 33.07
N GLU A 54 -10.77 -10.17 33.81
CA GLU A 54 -11.86 -11.03 33.31
C GLU A 54 -12.88 -10.29 32.44
N ARG A 55 -12.89 -8.95 32.49
CA ARG A 55 -13.85 -8.08 31.78
C ARG A 55 -13.30 -7.48 30.49
N LEU A 56 -12.01 -7.68 30.20
CA LEU A 56 -11.37 -7.10 29.03
C LEU A 56 -11.65 -7.96 27.79
N ASN A 57 -12.25 -7.37 26.75
CA ASN A 57 -12.50 -8.07 25.48
C ASN A 57 -11.20 -8.41 24.71
N ASN A 58 -10.16 -7.58 24.87
CA ASN A 58 -8.86 -7.72 24.18
C ASN A 58 -7.70 -7.93 25.19
N VAL A 59 -7.78 -8.96 26.03
CA VAL A 59 -6.78 -9.23 27.09
C VAL A 59 -5.33 -9.28 26.56
N SER A 60 -5.13 -9.80 25.35
CA SER A 60 -3.80 -9.97 24.75
C SER A 60 -3.01 -8.66 24.62
N GLU A 61 -3.64 -7.58 24.15
CA GLU A 61 -3.01 -6.27 23.99
C GLU A 61 -2.65 -5.65 25.36
N TYR A 62 -3.53 -5.83 26.34
CA TYR A 62 -3.31 -5.38 27.70
C TYR A 62 -2.18 -6.16 28.38
N MET A 63 -2.11 -7.48 28.18
CA MET A 63 -1.00 -8.32 28.64
C MET A 63 0.32 -7.91 27.99
N HIS A 64 0.31 -7.58 26.70
CA HIS A 64 1.49 -7.09 26.00
C HIS A 64 2.01 -5.79 26.63
N LEU A 65 1.13 -4.81 26.87
CA LEU A 65 1.52 -3.57 27.55
C LEU A 65 1.99 -3.83 29.00
N SER A 66 1.32 -4.73 29.72
CA SER A 66 1.71 -5.12 31.09
C SER A 66 3.10 -5.77 31.12
N GLY A 67 3.39 -6.64 30.16
CA GLY A 67 4.71 -7.27 30.00
C GLY A 67 5.78 -6.22 29.70
N TYR A 68 5.48 -5.28 28.80
CA TYR A 68 6.39 -4.18 28.48
C TYR A 68 6.67 -3.27 29.69
N LEU A 69 5.64 -2.87 30.45
CA LEU A 69 5.79 -2.09 31.68
C LEU A 69 6.55 -2.86 32.76
N THR A 70 6.34 -4.16 32.87
CA THR A 70 7.08 -5.04 33.79
C THR A 70 8.56 -5.08 33.44
N TYR A 71 8.88 -5.25 32.15
CA TYR A 71 10.24 -5.20 31.65
C TYR A 71 10.90 -3.84 31.94
N LEU A 72 10.22 -2.73 31.65
CA LEU A 72 10.73 -1.38 31.93
C LEU A 72 10.99 -1.19 33.43
N LYS A 73 10.06 -1.61 34.29
CA LYS A 73 10.18 -1.58 35.75
C LYS A 73 11.36 -2.42 36.25
N SER A 74 11.52 -3.63 35.72
CA SER A 74 12.62 -4.52 36.09
C SER A 74 13.97 -3.90 35.75
N LYS A 75 14.11 -3.26 34.58
CA LYS A 75 15.33 -2.55 34.19
C LYS A 75 15.58 -1.30 35.03
N ASP A 76 14.53 -0.55 35.36
CA ASP A 76 14.63 0.70 36.14
C ASP A 76 15.17 0.46 37.55
N LEU A 77 14.78 -0.67 38.17
CA LEU A 77 15.16 -1.05 39.53
C LEU A 77 16.61 -1.54 39.67
N LEU A 78 17.34 -1.74 38.57
CA LEU A 78 18.73 -2.19 38.62
C LEU A 78 19.66 -1.09 39.14
N PRO A 79 20.67 -1.41 39.97
CA PRO A 79 21.55 -0.43 40.61
C PRO A 79 22.39 0.43 39.63
N ASN A 80 22.50 0.04 38.36
CA ASN A 80 23.20 0.78 37.30
C ASN A 80 22.27 1.27 36.17
N SER A 81 20.95 1.29 36.39
CA SER A 81 19.97 1.66 35.37
C SER A 81 20.17 3.10 34.86
N GLU A 82 20.50 4.03 35.75
CA GLU A 82 20.69 5.45 35.41
C GLU A 82 21.90 5.71 34.51
N ASN A 83 22.95 4.88 34.64
CA ASN A 83 24.17 4.97 33.85
C ASN A 83 24.03 4.30 32.47
N ASN A 84 22.98 3.50 32.27
CA ASN A 84 22.74 2.81 31.00
C ASN A 84 22.08 3.77 29.99
N LYS A 85 22.89 4.30 29.06
CA LYS A 85 22.42 5.21 27.99
C LYS A 85 21.29 4.63 27.15
N ASN A 86 21.32 3.33 26.85
CA ASN A 86 20.29 2.68 26.03
C ASN A 86 18.96 2.62 26.78
N PHE A 87 19.00 2.22 28.04
CA PHE A 87 17.78 2.20 28.87
C PHE A 87 17.21 3.60 29.10
N LYS A 88 18.05 4.62 29.31
CA LYS A 88 17.58 6.01 29.44
C LYS A 88 16.83 6.50 28.18
N LYS A 89 17.33 6.14 27.00
CA LYS A 89 16.63 6.43 25.72
C LYS A 89 15.30 5.70 25.63
N GLU A 90 15.28 4.40 25.93
CA GLU A 90 14.09 3.55 25.92
C GLU A 90 13.01 4.08 26.89
N LYS A 91 13.40 4.43 28.12
CA LYS A 91 12.55 5.07 29.13
C LYS A 91 11.99 6.39 28.61
N ASN A 92 12.83 7.28 28.06
CA ASN A 92 12.38 8.56 27.52
C ASN A 92 11.41 8.39 26.34
N MET A 93 11.64 7.40 25.48
CA MET A 93 10.74 7.08 24.37
C MET A 93 9.36 6.66 24.88
N PHE A 94 9.29 5.84 25.93
CA PHE A 94 8.03 5.50 26.57
C PHE A 94 7.29 6.75 27.10
N TYR A 95 7.98 7.65 27.80
CA TYR A 95 7.39 8.91 28.27
C TYR A 95 6.84 9.76 27.12
N SER A 96 7.60 9.91 26.04
CA SER A 96 7.16 10.64 24.85
C SER A 96 5.94 9.99 24.18
N LEU A 97 5.92 8.66 24.07
CA LEU A 97 4.76 7.95 23.53
C LEU A 97 3.49 8.23 24.34
N VAL A 98 3.58 8.22 25.68
CA VAL A 98 2.41 8.51 26.53
C VAL A 98 1.92 9.96 26.34
N GLU A 99 2.83 10.93 26.19
CA GLU A 99 2.49 12.33 25.89
C GLU A 99 1.82 12.48 24.52
N ASP A 100 2.36 11.81 23.50
CA ASP A 100 1.81 11.83 22.14
C ASP A 100 0.38 11.25 22.13
N PHE A 101 0.16 10.14 22.85
CA PHE A 101 -1.17 9.56 22.99
C PHE A 101 -2.13 10.47 23.75
N GLU A 102 -1.67 11.20 24.78
CA GLU A 102 -2.48 12.21 25.45
C GLU A 102 -2.92 13.32 24.48
N LEU A 103 -1.99 13.86 23.69
CA LEU A 103 -2.27 14.88 22.69
C LEU A 103 -3.29 14.38 21.65
N ILE A 104 -3.13 13.15 21.17
CA ILE A 104 -4.06 12.53 20.23
C ILE A 104 -5.46 12.41 20.87
N LYS A 105 -5.55 11.99 22.13
CA LYS A 105 -6.83 11.87 22.86
C LYS A 105 -7.53 13.22 23.00
N GLU A 106 -6.78 14.27 23.33
CA GLU A 106 -7.32 15.63 23.42
C GLU A 106 -7.76 16.17 22.07
N THR A 107 -6.94 15.98 21.04
CA THR A 107 -7.24 16.39 19.66
C THR A 107 -8.49 15.67 19.14
N LYS A 108 -8.61 14.37 19.40
CA LYS A 108 -9.81 13.58 19.08
C LYS A 108 -11.06 14.15 19.73
N LYS A 109 -10.97 14.64 20.98
CA LYS A 109 -12.10 15.28 21.69
C LYS A 109 -12.49 16.60 21.03
N ILE A 110 -11.51 17.44 20.66
CA ILE A 110 -11.75 18.71 19.95
C ILE A 110 -12.41 18.42 18.60
N ILE A 111 -11.81 17.53 17.80
CA ILE A 111 -12.35 17.16 16.49
C ILE A 111 -13.76 16.60 16.64
N LYS A 112 -14.02 15.70 17.60
CA LYS A 112 -15.36 15.14 17.81
C LYS A 112 -16.40 16.23 18.13
N ASN A 113 -16.02 17.27 18.87
CA ASN A 113 -16.90 18.39 19.15
C ASN A 113 -17.20 19.24 17.90
N ASP A 114 -16.31 19.25 16.91
CA ASP A 114 -16.47 20.01 15.67
C ASP A 114 -17.01 19.15 14.51
N PHE A 115 -16.83 17.83 14.60
CA PHE A 115 -17.26 16.85 13.62
C PHE A 115 -18.77 16.66 13.69
N GLY A 116 -19.46 16.97 12.59
CA GLY A 116 -20.92 16.83 12.50
C GLY A 116 -21.73 18.00 13.05
N LYS A 117 -21.09 19.05 13.60
CA LYS A 117 -21.76 20.36 13.67
C LYS A 117 -22.00 20.79 12.22
N PRO A 118 -23.24 21.03 11.77
CA PRO A 118 -23.50 21.55 10.44
C PRO A 118 -22.97 22.98 10.42
N SER A 119 -21.68 23.11 10.12
CA SER A 119 -21.13 24.31 9.52
C SER A 119 -21.83 24.39 8.17
N LYS A 120 -23.05 24.95 8.15
CA LYS A 120 -23.71 25.42 6.92
C LYS A 120 -22.86 26.56 6.37
N ARG A 121 -21.62 26.24 5.99
CA ARG A 121 -20.90 27.03 5.01
C ARG A 121 -21.70 26.80 3.75
N TYR A 122 -22.56 27.76 3.43
CA TYR A 122 -23.00 27.93 2.07
C TYR A 122 -21.72 28.06 1.24
N VAL A 123 -21.25 26.95 0.70
CA VAL A 123 -20.22 26.98 -0.32
C VAL A 123 -20.91 27.67 -1.47
N ARG A 124 -20.52 28.93 -1.72
CA ARG A 124 -20.97 29.64 -2.90
C ARG A 124 -20.40 28.84 -4.08
N ILE A 125 -21.22 27.94 -4.61
CA ILE A 125 -20.94 27.29 -5.89
C ILE A 125 -20.81 28.47 -6.85
N LYS A 126 -19.59 28.73 -7.34
CA LYS A 126 -19.42 29.70 -8.40
C LYS A 126 -20.19 29.13 -9.59
N ASN A 127 -21.38 29.65 -9.85
CA ASN A 127 -22.17 29.35 -11.06
C ASN A 127 -21.51 29.84 -12.36
N HIS A 128 -20.26 30.28 -12.27
CA HIS A 128 -19.39 30.40 -13.41
C HIS A 128 -18.26 29.41 -13.17
N ALA A 129 -18.29 28.30 -13.88
CA ALA A 129 -17.04 27.71 -14.34
C ALA A 129 -16.33 28.84 -15.11
N SER A 130 -15.49 29.62 -14.44
CA SER A 130 -14.48 30.39 -15.14
C SER A 130 -13.57 29.33 -15.73
N PHE A 131 -13.86 28.96 -16.98
CA PHE A 131 -12.98 28.14 -17.80
C PHE A 131 -11.68 28.91 -17.90
N ASN A 132 -10.74 28.58 -17.03
CA ASN A 132 -9.40 29.10 -17.15
C ASN A 132 -8.77 28.32 -18.31
N GLN A 133 -8.83 28.91 -19.51
CA GLN A 133 -8.39 28.26 -20.75
C GLN A 133 -6.96 27.74 -20.63
N GLU A 134 -6.08 28.44 -19.90
CA GLU A 134 -4.72 27.99 -19.62
C GLU A 134 -4.69 26.68 -18.82
N LYS A 135 -5.50 26.57 -17.75
CA LYS A 135 -5.55 25.33 -16.94
C LYS A 135 -6.14 24.15 -17.70
N VAL A 136 -7.08 24.41 -18.60
CA VAL A 136 -7.67 23.36 -19.44
C VAL A 136 -6.67 22.91 -20.49
N GLN A 137 -5.91 23.82 -21.09
CA GLN A 137 -4.80 23.47 -21.98
C GLN A 137 -3.75 22.63 -21.25
N ASP A 138 -3.32 23.03 -20.05
CA ASP A 138 -2.35 22.27 -19.27
C ASP A 138 -2.87 20.86 -18.92
N GLN A 139 -4.14 20.75 -18.51
CA GLN A 139 -4.75 19.47 -18.19
C GLN A 139 -4.93 18.57 -19.42
N LEU A 140 -5.31 19.15 -20.56
CA LEU A 140 -5.39 18.42 -21.82
C LEU A 140 -4.02 18.00 -22.31
N ASP A 141 -2.99 18.82 -22.17
CA ASP A 141 -1.62 18.48 -22.55
C ASP A 141 -1.06 17.36 -21.69
N ILE A 142 -1.32 17.37 -20.38
CA ILE A 142 -0.94 16.28 -19.47
C ILE A 142 -1.69 15.00 -19.86
N PHE A 143 -3.01 15.09 -20.03
CA PHE A 143 -3.84 13.94 -20.42
C PHE A 143 -3.40 13.35 -21.77
N LEU A 144 -3.15 14.19 -22.78
CA LEU A 144 -2.72 13.74 -24.09
C LEU A 144 -1.30 13.17 -24.05
N LYS A 145 -0.38 13.73 -23.25
CA LYS A 145 0.95 13.14 -23.03
C LYS A 145 0.85 11.77 -22.36
N ASP A 146 0.03 11.63 -21.33
CA ASP A 146 -0.16 10.36 -20.62
C ASP A 146 -0.85 9.33 -21.52
N PHE A 147 -1.88 9.72 -22.26
CA PHE A 147 -2.55 8.90 -23.26
C PHE A 147 -1.58 8.43 -24.33
N ILE A 148 -0.80 9.33 -24.93
CA ILE A 148 0.22 8.97 -25.94
C ILE A 148 1.29 8.05 -25.33
N ASN A 149 1.70 8.26 -24.07
CA ASN A 149 2.69 7.41 -23.42
C ASN A 149 2.16 5.99 -23.12
N GLU A 150 0.92 5.87 -22.67
CA GLU A 150 0.26 4.57 -22.51
C GLU A 150 0.07 3.87 -23.86
N HIS A 151 -0.37 4.59 -24.88
CA HIS A 151 -0.54 4.05 -26.22
C HIS A 151 0.79 3.71 -26.91
N LYS A 152 1.87 4.48 -26.70
CA LYS A 152 3.22 4.12 -27.16
C LYS A 152 3.74 2.85 -26.48
N LYS A 153 3.50 2.66 -25.19
CA LYS A 153 3.84 1.40 -24.50
C LYS A 153 3.10 0.21 -25.09
N LEU A 154 1.87 0.41 -25.57
CA LEU A 154 1.06 -0.61 -26.23
C LEU A 154 1.45 -0.83 -27.71
N GLU A 155 1.89 0.21 -28.42
CA GLU A 155 2.40 0.11 -29.80
C GLU A 155 3.71 -0.67 -29.90
N ILE A 156 4.59 -0.59 -28.89
CA ILE A 156 5.86 -1.35 -28.87
C ILE A 156 5.64 -2.87 -28.80
N ILE A 157 4.43 -3.35 -28.45
CA ILE A 157 4.10 -4.78 -28.39
C ILE A 157 3.47 -5.29 -29.70
N LYS A 158 3.01 -4.40 -30.60
CA LYS A 158 2.62 -4.77 -31.96
C LYS A 158 3.82 -4.62 -32.89
N GLU A 159 4.75 -5.56 -32.83
CA GLU A 159 5.63 -5.77 -33.97
C GLU A 159 4.76 -6.17 -35.17
N LEU A 160 4.65 -5.23 -36.11
CA LEU A 160 3.89 -5.25 -37.37
C LEU A 160 4.32 -6.36 -38.34
N TYR A 161 5.18 -7.30 -37.94
CA TYR A 161 5.64 -8.32 -38.86
C TYR A 161 4.55 -9.36 -39.04
N THR A 162 3.76 -9.18 -40.09
CA THR A 162 2.68 -10.10 -40.44
C THR A 162 3.28 -11.39 -41.03
N VAL A 163 2.53 -12.49 -40.94
CA VAL A 163 2.95 -13.76 -41.56
C VAL A 163 3.08 -13.61 -43.08
N GLU A 164 2.28 -12.72 -43.69
CA GLU A 164 2.30 -12.42 -45.12
C GLU A 164 3.62 -11.76 -45.55
N GLU A 165 4.03 -10.70 -44.84
CA GLU A 165 5.33 -10.04 -45.06
C GLU A 165 6.52 -10.98 -44.82
N ALA A 166 6.37 -11.90 -43.85
CA ALA A 166 7.35 -12.92 -43.57
C ALA A 166 7.49 -13.95 -44.70
N MET A 167 6.37 -14.37 -45.30
CA MET A 167 6.37 -15.27 -46.45
C MET A 167 7.03 -14.61 -47.66
N ASP A 168 6.69 -13.36 -47.96
CA ASP A 168 7.26 -12.66 -49.12
C ASP A 168 8.78 -12.47 -49.01
N ARG A 169 9.28 -12.19 -47.81
CA ARG A 169 10.72 -12.14 -47.56
C ARG A 169 11.40 -13.50 -47.74
N ILE A 170 10.80 -14.58 -47.24
CA ILE A 170 11.40 -15.93 -47.30
C ILE A 170 11.37 -16.51 -48.72
N LYS A 171 10.35 -16.16 -49.52
CA LYS A 171 10.23 -16.59 -50.93
C LYS A 171 11.40 -16.18 -51.82
N GLU A 172 12.19 -15.17 -51.46
CA GLU A 172 13.36 -14.75 -52.23
C GLU A 172 14.57 -15.69 -52.05
N GLU A 173 14.57 -16.52 -51.01
CA GLU A 173 15.66 -17.43 -50.70
C GLU A 173 15.53 -18.77 -51.44
N GLN A 174 16.64 -19.31 -51.95
CA GLN A 174 16.69 -20.64 -52.57
C GLN A 174 16.71 -21.76 -51.52
N GLU A 175 17.45 -21.53 -50.43
CA GLU A 175 17.59 -22.45 -49.32
C GLU A 175 17.89 -21.69 -48.02
N PHE A 176 17.32 -22.13 -46.90
CA PHE A 176 17.61 -21.60 -45.58
C PHE A 176 17.48 -22.66 -44.47
N ASP A 177 18.22 -22.45 -43.37
CA ASP A 177 18.11 -23.24 -42.15
C ASP A 177 17.49 -22.41 -41.01
N LEU A 178 17.26 -23.04 -39.86
CA LEU A 178 16.71 -22.36 -38.68
C LEU A 178 17.65 -21.27 -38.12
N LEU A 179 18.96 -21.42 -38.29
CA LEU A 179 19.94 -20.44 -37.81
C LEU A 179 19.92 -19.17 -38.67
N LYS A 180 19.77 -19.31 -39.99
CA LYS A 180 19.58 -18.23 -40.95
C LYS A 180 18.22 -17.55 -40.71
N LEU A 181 17.19 -18.31 -40.39
CA LEU A 181 15.89 -17.74 -39.97
C LEU A 181 16.00 -16.92 -38.67
N TYR A 182 16.83 -17.37 -37.72
CA TYR A 182 17.11 -16.65 -36.48
C TYR A 182 17.99 -15.41 -36.69
N SER A 183 18.85 -15.40 -37.71
CA SER A 183 19.58 -14.20 -38.09
C SER A 183 18.65 -13.16 -38.73
N PHE A 184 17.71 -13.60 -39.57
CA PHE A 184 16.66 -12.76 -40.16
C PHE A 184 15.71 -12.15 -39.12
N SER A 185 15.47 -12.84 -38.01
CA SER A 185 14.64 -12.31 -36.92
C SER A 185 15.33 -11.22 -36.08
N GLN A 186 16.59 -10.89 -36.38
CA GLN A 186 17.40 -9.90 -35.63
C GLN A 186 17.45 -10.22 -34.12
N LYS A 187 17.45 -11.51 -33.76
CA LYS A 187 17.40 -12.00 -32.37
C LYS A 187 16.13 -11.61 -31.60
N ASN A 188 15.05 -11.22 -32.27
CA ASN A 188 13.75 -11.04 -31.64
C ASN A 188 12.94 -12.35 -31.68
N LYS A 189 12.51 -12.81 -30.50
CA LYS A 189 11.71 -14.03 -30.32
C LYS A 189 10.37 -13.97 -31.07
N LEU A 190 9.69 -12.82 -31.09
CA LEU A 190 8.39 -12.69 -31.75
C LEU A 190 8.53 -12.73 -33.27
N LYS A 191 9.48 -11.98 -33.84
CA LYS A 191 9.82 -12.07 -35.28
C LYS A 191 10.23 -13.47 -35.70
N PHE A 192 10.99 -14.18 -34.87
CA PHE A 192 11.37 -15.56 -35.16
C PHE A 192 10.15 -16.47 -35.24
N ILE A 193 9.20 -16.35 -34.32
CA ILE A 193 7.96 -17.13 -34.33
C ILE A 193 7.16 -16.85 -35.61
N VAL A 194 7.03 -15.58 -36.02
CA VAL A 194 6.32 -15.21 -37.27
C VAL A 194 7.03 -15.76 -38.51
N LEU A 195 8.35 -15.59 -38.61
CA LEU A 195 9.17 -16.13 -39.70
C LEU A 195 9.10 -17.66 -39.78
N PHE A 196 9.08 -18.33 -38.63
CA PHE A 196 8.94 -19.78 -38.55
C PHE A 196 7.55 -20.24 -38.98
N LEU A 197 6.49 -19.56 -38.54
CA LEU A 197 5.13 -19.83 -39.02
C LEU A 197 4.99 -19.59 -40.53
N ALA A 198 5.65 -18.58 -41.07
CA ALA A 198 5.69 -18.32 -42.51
C ALA A 198 6.40 -19.45 -43.27
N ALA A 199 7.58 -19.89 -42.80
CA ALA A 199 8.30 -21.03 -43.37
C ALA A 199 7.44 -22.31 -43.37
N LEU A 200 6.74 -22.61 -42.28
CA LEU A 200 5.83 -23.76 -42.20
C LEU A 200 4.63 -23.63 -43.14
N ASN A 201 4.07 -22.43 -43.31
CA ASN A 201 3.00 -22.20 -44.28
C ASN A 201 3.48 -22.39 -45.72
N LEU A 202 4.71 -21.99 -46.04
CA LEU A 202 5.29 -22.19 -47.36
C LEU A 202 5.57 -23.67 -47.66
N VAL A 203 5.96 -24.45 -46.65
CA VAL A 203 6.05 -25.91 -46.77
C VAL A 203 4.67 -26.55 -46.95
N ARG A 204 3.66 -26.08 -46.21
CA ARG A 204 2.27 -26.55 -46.38
C ARG A 204 1.71 -26.26 -47.79
N ASN A 205 2.17 -25.18 -48.42
CA ASN A 205 1.75 -24.76 -49.75
C ASN A 205 2.68 -25.29 -50.86
N ASP A 206 3.52 -26.28 -50.57
CA ASP A 206 4.44 -26.94 -51.51
C ASP A 206 5.49 -26.02 -52.18
N VAL A 207 5.69 -24.80 -51.68
CA VAL A 207 6.69 -23.84 -52.19
C VAL A 207 8.11 -24.22 -51.74
N PHE A 208 8.23 -24.83 -50.56
CA PHE A 208 9.49 -25.34 -50.01
C PHE A 208 9.32 -26.77 -49.52
N ILE A 209 10.36 -27.58 -49.65
CA ILE A 209 10.47 -28.93 -49.10
C ILE A 209 11.43 -28.86 -47.90
N TYR A 210 11.12 -29.60 -46.84
CA TYR A 210 11.99 -29.69 -45.66
C TYR A 210 12.76 -31.01 -45.66
N GLU A 211 14.07 -30.96 -45.91
CA GLU A 211 14.95 -32.13 -45.91
C GLU A 211 16.26 -31.83 -45.18
N ASN A 212 16.76 -32.79 -44.40
CA ASN A 212 18.06 -32.73 -43.70
C ASN A 212 18.31 -31.45 -42.87
N GLY A 213 17.25 -30.81 -42.35
CA GLY A 213 17.37 -29.59 -41.55
C GLY A 213 17.26 -28.28 -42.34
N TYR A 214 17.09 -28.36 -43.67
CA TYR A 214 17.01 -27.23 -44.57
C TYR A 214 15.63 -27.11 -45.22
N PHE A 215 15.22 -25.87 -45.45
CA PHE A 215 14.06 -25.52 -46.28
C PHE A 215 14.58 -25.23 -47.69
N ILE A 216 14.28 -26.10 -48.64
CA ILE A 216 14.75 -26.03 -50.03
C ILE A 216 13.56 -25.66 -50.92
N ARG A 217 13.73 -24.67 -51.80
CA ARG A 217 12.65 -24.25 -52.70
C ARG A 217 12.26 -25.39 -53.64
N ASN A 218 10.97 -25.70 -53.72
CA ASN A 218 10.45 -26.67 -54.66
C ASN A 218 10.53 -26.06 -56.08
N MET A 219 11.16 -26.77 -57.01
CA MET A 219 11.39 -26.31 -58.39
C MET A 219 10.30 -26.80 -59.37
N GLU A 220 9.19 -27.34 -58.87
CA GLU A 220 8.00 -27.62 -59.67
C GLU A 220 7.07 -26.39 -59.73
N GLU A 221 7.55 -25.33 -60.42
CA GLU A 221 6.80 -24.38 -61.28
C GLU A 221 7.74 -23.31 -61.87
#